data_AF-A0A2E1S4F8-F1
#
_entry.id   AF-A0A2E1S4F8-F1
#
_cell.length_a   1.000
_cell.length_b   1.000
_cell.length_c   1.000
_cell.angle_alpha   90.00
_cell.angle_beta   90.00
_cell.angle_gamma   90.00
#
_symmetry.space_group_name_H-M   'P 1'
#
loop_
_entity.id
_entity.type
_entity.pdbx_description
1 polymer ?
#
loop_
_entity_poly.entity_id
_entity_poly.type
_entity_poly.pdbx_seq_one_letter_code
_entity_poly.pdbx_strand_id
1 'polypeptide(L)'
;EAPNLVNGNKITFGGFLEYDNNKPYRYTFDITKHISDIIRNDSSNIDLGLVVTSNINDDTLLKAFEDLSENSNYKYPRAATLNPLGTILLGSSPTENLSDKKVQLELTYSSY
;
A
#
# COMPACT_ATOMS: atom_id res chain seq x y z
N GLU A 1 6.40 -18.94 21.54
CA GLU A 1 5.09 -18.36 21.14
C GLU A 1 4.99 -18.43 19.62
N ALA A 2 3.82 -18.80 19.09
CA ALA A 2 3.59 -18.76 17.64
C ALA A 2 3.48 -17.29 17.18
N PRO A 3 4.01 -16.93 16.00
CA PRO A 3 3.87 -15.58 15.49
C PRO A 3 2.38 -15.25 15.33
N ASN A 4 1.96 -14.09 15.84
CA ASN A 4 0.61 -13.57 15.69
C ASN A 4 0.28 -13.44 14.19
N LEU A 5 -0.45 -14.40 13.63
CA LEU A 5 -0.89 -14.47 12.23
C LEU A 5 -2.01 -13.46 11.92
N VAL A 6 -1.94 -12.22 12.43
CA VAL A 6 -3.03 -11.23 12.30
C VAL A 6 -3.22 -10.79 10.84
N ASN A 7 -2.25 -11.04 9.96
CA ASN A 7 -2.30 -10.62 8.55
C ASN A 7 -1.91 -11.71 7.52
N GLY A 8 -1.68 -12.96 7.94
CA GLY A 8 -1.16 -14.02 7.04
C GLY A 8 -2.10 -14.41 5.88
N ASN A 9 -3.39 -14.05 5.99
CA ASN A 9 -4.43 -14.43 5.04
C ASN A 9 -4.95 -13.24 4.21
N LYS A 10 -4.38 -12.03 4.40
CA LYS A 10 -4.89 -10.81 3.77
C LYS A 10 -4.08 -10.52 2.50
N ILE A 11 -4.77 -10.40 1.37
CA ILE A 11 -4.22 -9.93 0.09
C ILE A 11 -3.88 -8.42 0.20
N THR A 12 -4.41 -7.75 1.22
CA THR A 12 -4.18 -6.35 1.56
C THR A 12 -2.98 -6.23 2.51
N PHE A 13 -1.88 -5.68 2.02
CA PHE A 13 -0.74 -5.26 2.84
C PHE A 13 -1.13 -4.00 3.62
N GLY A 14 -1.63 -4.18 4.85
CA GLY A 14 -2.17 -3.09 5.66
C GLY A 14 -1.21 -2.60 6.74
N GLY A 15 -1.16 -1.28 6.93
CA GLY A 15 -0.51 -0.61 8.05
C GLY A 15 -1.52 0.24 8.81
N PHE A 16 -1.40 0.32 10.13
CA PHE A 16 -2.19 1.25 10.95
C PHE A 16 -1.49 2.60 11.04
N LEU A 17 -2.27 3.66 11.28
CA LEU A 17 -1.70 4.97 11.58
C LEU A 17 -0.91 4.90 12.88
N GLU A 18 0.40 5.11 12.79
CA GLU A 18 1.29 5.25 13.93
C GLU A 18 1.22 6.68 14.47
N TYR A 19 1.39 6.81 15.79
CA TYR A 19 1.35 8.10 16.48
C TYR A 19 2.68 8.35 17.19
N ASP A 20 3.15 9.59 17.12
CA ASP A 20 4.26 10.10 17.92
C ASP A 20 3.71 11.19 18.86
N ASN A 21 3.82 10.99 20.17
CA ASN A 21 3.29 11.92 21.19
C ASN A 21 1.82 12.34 20.94
N ASN A 22 0.94 11.37 20.67
CA ASN A 22 -0.48 11.55 20.30
C ASN A 22 -0.73 12.32 19.00
N LYS A 23 0.30 12.59 18.20
CA LYS A 23 0.16 13.19 16.86
C LYS A 23 0.26 12.10 15.79
N PRO A 24 -0.63 12.09 14.78
CA PRO A 24 -0.48 11.24 13.61
C PRO A 24 0.92 11.37 12.99
N TYR A 25 1.61 10.25 12.82
CA TYR A 25 3.01 10.22 12.37
C TYR A 25 3.17 9.59 11.00
N ARG A 26 2.96 8.26 10.86
CA ARG A 26 3.18 7.54 9.60
C ARG A 26 2.36 6.26 9.49
N TYR A 27 2.38 5.64 8.31
CA TYR A 27 1.89 4.29 8.08
C TYR A 27 3.06 3.40 7.68
N THR A 28 3.15 2.21 8.26
CA THR A 28 4.13 1.18 7.90
C THR A 28 3.40 -0.09 7.48
N PHE A 29 3.74 -0.63 6.30
CA PHE A 29 3.18 -1.87 5.79
C PHE A 29 4.29 -2.73 5.17
N ASP A 30 4.13 -4.05 5.29
CA ASP A 30 5.13 -5.02 4.88
C ASP A 30 4.78 -5.60 3.51
N ILE A 31 5.69 -5.49 2.53
CA ILE A 31 5.55 -6.07 1.18
C ILE A 31 6.56 -7.21 0.91
N THR A 32 7.19 -7.76 1.95
CA THR A 32 8.24 -8.79 1.86
C THR A 32 7.81 -9.97 1.02
N LYS A 33 6.57 -10.43 1.17
CA LYS A 33 6.04 -11.56 0.37
C LYS A 33 6.01 -11.22 -1.11
N HIS A 34 5.51 -10.04 -1.48
CA HIS A 34 5.44 -9.60 -2.87
C HIS A 34 6.82 -9.51 -3.51
N ILE A 35 7.78 -8.87 -2.82
CA ILE A 35 9.17 -8.76 -3.30
C ILE A 35 9.83 -10.15 -3.39
N SER A 36 9.58 -11.04 -2.42
CA SER A 36 10.10 -12.40 -2.44
C SER A 36 9.55 -13.21 -3.60
N ASP A 37 8.26 -13.08 -3.91
CA ASP A 37 7.61 -13.77 -5.01
C ASP A 37 8.12 -13.27 -6.38
N ILE A 38 8.38 -11.96 -6.53
CA ILE A 38 9.06 -11.40 -7.72
C ILE A 38 10.45 -12.00 -7.89
N ILE A 39 11.27 -12.02 -6.82
CA ILE A 39 12.67 -12.46 -6.92
C ILE A 39 12.80 -13.98 -7.08
N ARG A 40 11.99 -14.77 -6.37
CA ARG A 40 12.18 -16.23 -6.25
C ARG A 40 11.26 -17.06 -7.13
N ASN A 41 10.08 -16.53 -7.44
CA ASN A 41 9.01 -17.28 -8.10
C ASN A 41 8.68 -16.73 -9.50
N ASP A 42 9.54 -15.87 -10.07
CA ASP A 42 9.37 -15.24 -11.39
C ASP A 42 7.98 -14.58 -11.55
N SER A 43 7.47 -13.98 -10.47
CA SER A 43 6.19 -13.28 -10.50
C SER A 43 6.28 -11.99 -11.30
N SER A 44 5.18 -11.63 -11.96
CA SER A 44 5.10 -10.39 -12.75
C SER A 44 5.33 -9.17 -11.87
N ASN A 45 6.21 -8.27 -12.33
CA ASN A 45 6.39 -6.94 -11.76
C ASN A 45 5.17 -6.08 -12.14
N ILE A 46 4.25 -5.91 -11.21
CA ILE A 46 3.02 -5.15 -11.39
C ILE A 46 3.03 -3.88 -10.56
N ASP A 47 2.33 -2.85 -11.02
CA ASP A 47 2.18 -1.61 -10.27
C ASP A 47 1.34 -1.84 -9.01
N LEU A 48 1.83 -1.32 -7.88
CA LEU A 48 1.12 -1.36 -6.60
C LEU A 48 0.36 -0.05 -6.38
N GLY A 49 -0.94 -0.16 -6.08
CA GLY A 49 -1.78 0.97 -5.67
C GLY A 49 -1.86 1.10 -4.16
N LEU A 50 -1.77 2.34 -3.64
CA LEU A 50 -2.01 2.65 -2.22
C LEU A 50 -3.30 3.48 -2.08
N VAL A 51 -4.16 3.08 -1.15
CA VAL A 51 -5.41 3.80 -0.82
C VAL A 51 -5.57 3.91 0.69
N VAL A 52 -6.15 5.02 1.14
CA VAL A 52 -6.59 5.16 2.53
C VAL A 52 -8.02 4.63 2.65
N THR A 53 -8.28 3.85 3.70
CA THR A 53 -9.60 3.31 4.00
C THR A 53 -9.97 3.59 5.45
N SER A 54 -11.24 3.91 5.69
CA SER A 54 -11.79 4.02 7.05
C SER A 54 -12.08 2.65 7.67
N ASN A 55 -12.13 1.60 6.84
CA ASN A 55 -12.36 0.22 7.27
C ASN A 55 -11.39 -0.72 6.55
N ILE A 56 -10.36 -1.19 7.26
CA ILE A 56 -9.34 -2.12 6.73
C ILE A 56 -9.90 -3.49 6.36
N ASN A 57 -11.09 -3.85 6.85
CA ASN A 57 -11.76 -5.10 6.50
C ASN A 57 -12.59 -4.99 5.22
N ASP A 58 -12.72 -3.80 4.63
CA ASP A 58 -13.37 -3.60 3.35
C ASP A 58 -12.35 -3.64 2.21
N ASP A 59 -12.26 -4.79 1.55
CA ASP A 59 -11.43 -5.04 0.38
C ASP A 59 -12.22 -4.99 -0.94
N THR A 60 -13.44 -4.43 -0.90
CA THR A 60 -14.32 -4.39 -2.07
C THR A 60 -13.67 -3.63 -3.23
N LEU A 61 -13.64 -4.28 -4.40
CA LEU A 61 -13.17 -3.68 -5.65
C LEU A 61 -14.37 -3.34 -6.54
N LEU A 62 -14.39 -2.11 -7.06
CA LEU A 62 -15.34 -1.64 -8.05
C LEU A 62 -14.77 -1.84 -9.45
N LYS A 63 -15.67 -2.02 -10.41
CA LYS A 63 -15.32 -1.97 -11.83
C LYS A 63 -15.14 -0.51 -12.23
N ALA A 64 -14.00 -0.17 -12.79
CA ALA A 64 -13.68 1.18 -13.24
C ALA A 64 -13.10 1.17 -14.65
N PHE A 65 -13.22 2.34 -15.30
CA PHE A 65 -12.84 2.59 -16.69
C PHE A 65 -11.88 3.78 -16.72
N GLU A 66 -10.82 3.68 -17.53
CA GLU A 66 -9.75 4.68 -17.59
C GLU A 66 -10.16 5.85 -18.47
N ASP A 67 -10.94 5.55 -19.51
CA ASP A 67 -11.59 6.51 -20.37
C ASP A 67 -13.10 6.21 -20.49
N LEU A 68 -13.81 7.01 -21.28
CA LEU A 68 -15.23 6.80 -21.59
C LEU A 68 -15.47 5.58 -22.48
N SER A 69 -14.44 4.89 -22.94
CA SER A 69 -14.57 3.63 -23.65
C SER A 69 -14.68 2.49 -22.64
N GLU A 70 -15.76 1.73 -22.71
CA GLU A 70 -16.00 0.59 -21.81
C GLU A 70 -15.03 -0.60 -22.02
N ASN A 71 -13.98 -0.40 -22.82
CA ASN A 71 -12.99 -1.41 -23.18
C ASN A 71 -11.92 -1.59 -22.10
N SER A 72 -11.75 -0.61 -21.21
CA SER A 72 -10.82 -0.70 -20.08
C SER A 72 -11.57 -1.13 -18.82
N ASN A 73 -11.40 -2.37 -18.39
CA ASN A 73 -11.99 -2.86 -17.14
C ASN A 73 -10.88 -3.08 -16.11
N TYR A 74 -10.69 -2.12 -15.20
CA TYR A 74 -9.80 -2.30 -14.06
C TYR A 74 -10.57 -2.42 -12.75
N LYS A 75 -9.98 -3.15 -11.81
CA LYS A 75 -10.49 -3.30 -10.46
C LYS A 75 -9.95 -2.16 -9.60
N TYR A 76 -10.83 -1.28 -9.16
CA TYR A 76 -10.46 -0.11 -8.36
C TYR A 76 -10.97 -0.22 -6.92
N PRO A 77 -10.17 0.08 -5.89
CA PRO A 77 -10.62 -0.03 -4.51
C PRO A 77 -11.81 0.89 -4.21
N ARG A 78 -12.91 0.35 -3.65
CA ARG A 78 -14.06 1.15 -3.21
C ARG A 78 -13.66 2.21 -2.19
N ALA A 79 -12.68 1.92 -1.35
CA ALA A 79 -12.16 2.86 -0.36
C ALA A 79 -11.69 4.18 -0.99
N ALA A 80 -11.14 4.15 -2.20
CA ALA A 80 -10.68 5.36 -2.89
C ALA A 80 -11.84 6.24 -3.41
N THR A 81 -13.03 5.68 -3.65
CA THR A 81 -14.21 6.48 -4.03
C THR A 81 -14.92 7.08 -2.82
N LEU A 82 -14.78 6.45 -1.65
CA LEU A 82 -15.40 6.89 -0.40
C LEU A 82 -14.55 7.93 0.36
N ASN A 83 -13.26 8.03 0.08
CA ASN A 83 -12.35 8.97 0.72
C ASN A 83 -11.96 10.09 -0.27
N PRO A 84 -12.75 11.18 -0.37
CA PRO A 84 -12.50 12.26 -1.33
C PRO A 84 -11.22 13.06 -1.03
N LEU A 85 -10.70 12.97 0.21
CA LEU A 85 -9.37 13.44 0.56
C LEU A 85 -8.34 12.42 0.07
N GLY A 86 -7.93 12.57 -1.18
CA GLY A 86 -6.92 11.73 -1.81
C GLY A 86 -5.59 11.75 -1.04
N THR A 87 -4.79 10.70 -1.23
CA THR A 87 -3.42 10.65 -0.72
C THR A 87 -2.45 11.10 -1.80
N ILE A 88 -1.52 11.97 -1.46
CA ILE A 88 -0.41 12.33 -2.35
C ILE A 88 0.78 11.45 -1.96
N LEU A 89 1.22 10.61 -2.90
CA LEU A 89 2.48 9.88 -2.76
C LEU A 89 3.63 10.80 -3.13
N LEU A 90 4.45 11.15 -2.14
CA LEU A 90 5.70 11.86 -2.38
C LEU A 90 6.78 10.82 -2.71
N GLY A 91 7.32 10.89 -3.93
CA GLY A 91 8.36 9.98 -4.38
C GLY A 91 9.63 10.06 -3.53
N SER A 92 10.65 9.27 -3.92
CA SER A 92 11.94 9.19 -3.20
C SER A 92 12.77 10.48 -3.20
N SER A 93 12.45 11.42 -4.10
CA SER A 93 13.16 12.69 -4.28
C SER A 93 12.21 13.90 -4.33
N PRO A 94 11.52 14.26 -3.23
CA PRO A 94 10.68 15.45 -3.21
C PRO A 94 11.51 16.72 -3.02
N THR A 95 10.86 17.89 -3.05
CA THR A 95 11.48 19.17 -2.69
C THR A 95 11.92 19.16 -1.23
N GLU A 96 12.94 19.96 -0.88
CA GLU A 96 13.59 19.95 0.44
C GLU A 96 12.59 20.15 1.61
N ASN A 97 11.58 20.99 1.42
CA ASN A 97 10.51 21.26 2.39
C ASN A 97 9.52 20.10 2.62
N LEU A 98 9.66 19.00 1.88
CA LEU A 98 8.82 17.79 1.98
C LEU A 98 9.65 16.52 2.19
N SER A 99 10.95 16.66 2.45
CA SER A 99 11.90 15.54 2.60
C SER A 99 11.51 14.57 3.72
N ASP A 100 10.86 15.08 4.77
CA ASP A 100 10.34 14.33 5.92
C ASP A 100 9.13 13.44 5.58
N LYS A 101 8.47 13.68 4.44
CA LYS A 101 7.25 12.98 4.01
C LYS A 101 7.45 12.07 2.80
N LYS A 102 8.69 11.89 2.35
CA LYS A 102 9.02 11.03 1.21
C LYS A 102 8.66 9.58 1.51
N VAL A 103 8.26 8.84 0.48
CA VAL A 103 8.17 7.39 0.56
C VAL A 103 9.57 6.80 0.73
N GLN A 104 9.70 5.86 1.65
CA GLN A 104 10.94 5.14 1.93
C GLN A 104 10.69 3.64 1.86
N LEU A 105 11.57 2.93 1.16
CA LEU A 105 11.62 1.47 1.17
C LEU A 105 12.75 1.04 2.11
N GLU A 106 12.39 0.26 3.13
CA GLU A 106 13.36 -0.35 4.05
C GLU A 106 13.56 -1.82 3.67
N LEU A 107 14.79 -2.17 3.31
CA LEU A 107 15.18 -3.55 2.98
C LEU A 107 16.11 -4.07 4.06
N THR A 108 15.61 -4.99 4.88
CA THR A 108 16.45 -5.77 5.78
C THR A 108 16.74 -7.11 5.13
N TYR A 109 18.00 -7.39 4.85
CA TYR A 109 18.45 -8.67 4.34
C TYR A 109 19.52 -9.24 5.26
N SER A 110 19.55 -10.56 5.40
CA SER A 110 20.62 -11.28 6.07
C SER A 110 21.28 -12.20 5.04
N SER A 111 22.60 -12.10 4.90
CA SER A 111 23.38 -13.18 4.30
C SER A 111 23.40 -14.35 5.28
N TYR A 112 23.12 -15.56 4.78
CA TYR A 112 23.39 -16.79 5.54
C TYR A 112 24.90 -16.98 5.73
#